data_AF-A0A0M2S6P3-F1
#
_entry.id   AF-A0A0M2S6P3-F1
#
_cell.length_a   1.000
_cell.length_b   1.000
_cell.length_c   1.000
_cell.angle_alpha   90.00
_cell.angle_beta   90.00
_cell.angle_gamma   90.00
#
_symmetry.space_group_name_H-M   'P 1'
#
loop_
_entity.id
_entity.type
_entity.pdbx_description
1 polymer ?
#
loop_
_entity_poly.entity_id
_entity_poly.type
_entity_poly.pdbx_seq_one_letter_code
_entity_poly.pdbx_strand_id
1 'polypeptide(L)'
;MTSYETGQRVALVHTSDPHTLLRPGDTGTVRRHDQRHHIVEVTWDSGSTLSMCLDAGDRIAPATAIPRPTRWAAALQRMRAAGTEAGRTAAEWWAQDSIGARVGGDTRLAARRILAGVEDGDPAVLDALPHFSSAGESVDIAGWELFADATGDTTGWFGLRIPQRDEAMAVYRDAYDTAVTDRVAELCHLAASPTGRDVSHLHPDRVRIGGVGVFSGDWTRTSGPDGGDRIEVGFVGTLIDYWNGWAVFSCTRPVAEAIVADQQRHRDEYRHRLREQGVPADDLDRRVDAELADLSFDGDVIVADQRALSDDPDAIERITPDSDGRYVVMGRSWCWEAIDPYDCDRIVGDLPDTDQA
;
A
#
# COMPACT_ATOMS: atom_id res chain seq x y z
N MET A 1 -32.45 -10.63 -29.48
CA MET A 1 -31.52 -9.77 -28.72
C MET A 1 -32.20 -9.39 -27.42
N THR A 2 -31.58 -9.71 -26.29
CA THR A 2 -32.09 -9.33 -24.96
C THR A 2 -31.83 -7.85 -24.76
N SER A 3 -32.86 -7.05 -24.52
CA SER A 3 -32.72 -5.63 -24.18
C SER A 3 -32.82 -5.45 -22.68
N TYR A 4 -31.89 -4.69 -22.09
CA TYR A 4 -31.93 -4.28 -20.69
C TYR A 4 -32.47 -2.85 -20.56
N GLU A 5 -33.32 -2.62 -19.56
CA GLU A 5 -33.94 -1.32 -19.28
C GLU A 5 -33.20 -0.59 -18.13
N THR A 6 -33.10 0.73 -18.20
CA THR A 6 -32.59 1.54 -17.07
C THR A 6 -33.44 1.31 -15.83
N GLY A 7 -32.80 1.05 -14.69
CA GLY A 7 -33.45 0.69 -13.43
C GLY A 7 -33.72 -0.81 -13.27
N GLN A 8 -33.50 -1.62 -14.31
CA GLN A 8 -33.65 -3.07 -14.24
C GLN A 8 -32.58 -3.67 -13.31
N ARG A 9 -33.00 -4.57 -12.42
CA ARG A 9 -32.10 -5.35 -11.60
C ARG A 9 -31.53 -6.51 -12.41
N VAL A 10 -30.23 -6.71 -12.30
CA VAL A 10 -29.49 -7.77 -13.00
C VAL A 10 -28.54 -8.48 -12.04
N ALA A 11 -28.23 -9.73 -12.35
CA ALA A 11 -27.20 -10.51 -11.67
C ALA A 11 -26.08 -10.85 -12.66
N LEU A 12 -24.83 -10.80 -12.20
CA LEU A 12 -23.68 -11.26 -12.96
C LEU A 12 -23.75 -12.77 -13.13
N VAL A 13 -23.73 -13.25 -14.37
CA VAL A 13 -23.67 -14.68 -14.69
C VAL A 13 -22.23 -15.08 -15.00
N HIS A 14 -21.50 -14.24 -15.73
CA HIS A 14 -20.12 -14.47 -16.10
C HIS A 14 -19.46 -13.14 -16.49
N THR A 15 -18.20 -12.96 -16.12
CA THR A 15 -17.35 -11.92 -16.66
C THR A 15 -15.99 -12.52 -16.98
N SER A 16 -15.36 -11.99 -18.03
CA SER A 16 -14.00 -12.35 -18.44
C SER A 16 -12.95 -11.34 -17.98
N ASP A 17 -13.36 -10.27 -17.30
CA ASP A 17 -12.46 -9.24 -16.77
C ASP A 17 -11.65 -9.79 -15.57
N PRO A 18 -10.33 -9.96 -15.68
CA PRO A 18 -9.52 -10.47 -14.58
C PRO A 18 -9.28 -9.43 -13.47
N HIS A 19 -9.59 -8.15 -13.72
CA HIS A 19 -9.33 -7.05 -12.80
C HIS A 19 -10.56 -6.67 -11.96
N THR A 20 -11.69 -7.33 -12.16
CA THR A 20 -12.90 -7.07 -11.36
C THR A 20 -12.97 -7.95 -10.12
N LEU A 21 -13.44 -7.34 -9.02
CA LEU A 21 -13.81 -8.07 -7.80
C LEU A 21 -15.20 -8.69 -7.89
N LEU A 22 -15.97 -8.39 -8.94
CA LEU A 22 -17.30 -8.98 -9.11
C LEU A 22 -17.22 -10.50 -9.33
N ARG A 23 -18.20 -11.21 -8.80
CA ARG A 23 -18.33 -12.67 -8.88
C ARG A 23 -19.70 -13.06 -9.45
N PRO A 24 -19.82 -14.19 -10.15
CA PRO A 24 -21.12 -14.72 -10.56
C PRO A 24 -22.10 -14.78 -9.38
N GLY A 25 -23.27 -14.15 -9.54
CA GLY A 25 -24.28 -13.98 -8.50
C GLY A 25 -24.38 -12.55 -7.95
N ASP A 26 -23.34 -11.73 -8.09
CA ASP A 26 -23.38 -10.32 -7.67
C ASP A 26 -24.48 -9.57 -8.40
N THR A 27 -25.13 -8.65 -7.70
CA THR A 27 -26.29 -7.95 -8.23
C THR A 27 -26.04 -6.46 -8.41
N GLY A 28 -26.72 -5.90 -9.39
CA GLY A 28 -26.61 -4.49 -9.72
C GLY A 28 -27.85 -3.96 -10.42
N THR A 29 -27.88 -2.64 -10.59
CA THR A 29 -28.95 -1.91 -11.26
C THR A 29 -28.41 -1.36 -12.57
N VAL A 30 -29.10 -1.68 -13.67
CA VAL A 30 -28.75 -1.16 -15.00
C VAL A 30 -28.91 0.35 -15.01
N ARG A 31 -27.82 1.07 -15.28
CA ARG A 31 -27.82 2.52 -15.49
C ARG A 31 -28.23 2.85 -16.91
N ARG A 32 -27.64 2.13 -17.88
CA ARG A 32 -27.80 2.38 -19.30
C ARG A 32 -27.47 1.12 -20.10
N HIS A 33 -28.15 0.92 -21.22
CA HIS A 33 -27.81 -0.10 -22.20
C HIS A 33 -27.54 0.57 -23.55
N ASP A 34 -26.28 0.51 -24.00
CA ASP A 34 -25.91 0.91 -25.36
C ASP A 34 -26.09 -0.28 -26.30
N GLN A 35 -27.21 -0.32 -27.00
CA GLN A 35 -27.54 -1.38 -27.95
C GLN A 35 -26.60 -1.43 -29.17
N ARG A 36 -25.94 -0.31 -29.52
CA ARG A 36 -25.04 -0.26 -30.69
C ARG A 36 -23.71 -0.93 -30.40
N HIS A 37 -23.23 -0.80 -29.16
CA HIS A 37 -21.96 -1.39 -28.72
C HIS A 37 -22.16 -2.66 -27.87
N HIS A 38 -23.41 -3.06 -27.61
CA HIS A 38 -23.74 -4.19 -26.75
C HIS A 38 -23.11 -4.09 -25.35
N ILE A 39 -23.11 -2.87 -24.79
CA ILE A 39 -22.56 -2.56 -23.47
C ILE A 39 -23.69 -2.21 -22.52
N VAL A 40 -23.70 -2.86 -21.35
CA VAL A 40 -24.64 -2.55 -20.26
C VAL A 40 -23.87 -1.96 -19.10
N GLU A 41 -24.11 -0.68 -18.82
CA GLU A 41 -23.56 -0.01 -17.65
C GLU A 41 -24.38 -0.38 -16.42
N VAL A 42 -23.72 -0.90 -15.37
CA VAL A 42 -24.38 -1.38 -14.16
C VAL A 42 -23.75 -0.74 -12.94
N THR A 43 -24.59 -0.25 -12.02
CA THR A 43 -24.18 0.07 -10.65
C THR A 43 -24.38 -1.17 -9.81
N TRP A 44 -23.29 -1.82 -9.42
CA TRP A 44 -23.29 -3.03 -8.61
C TRP A 44 -23.46 -2.68 -7.14
N ASP A 45 -24.11 -3.56 -6.38
CA ASP A 45 -24.38 -3.32 -4.95
C ASP A 45 -23.10 -3.30 -4.09
N SER A 46 -22.01 -3.87 -4.62
CA SER A 46 -20.67 -3.77 -4.04
C SER A 46 -20.04 -2.37 -4.14
N GLY A 47 -20.70 -1.43 -4.84
CA GLY A 47 -20.17 -0.10 -5.14
C GLY A 47 -19.42 -0.01 -6.48
N SER A 48 -19.14 -1.14 -7.13
CA SER A 48 -18.54 -1.15 -8.47
C SER A 48 -19.49 -0.53 -9.51
N THR A 49 -18.92 0.13 -10.52
CA THR A 49 -19.66 0.69 -11.67
C THR A 49 -19.29 0.03 -12.99
N LEU A 50 -18.71 -1.19 -12.92
CA LEU A 50 -18.23 -1.92 -14.09
C LEU A 50 -19.34 -2.14 -15.12
N SER A 51 -19.01 -1.85 -16.38
CA SER A 51 -19.88 -2.08 -17.53
C SER A 51 -19.66 -3.47 -18.11
N MET A 52 -20.73 -4.11 -18.56
CA MET A 52 -20.71 -5.46 -19.12
C MET A 52 -20.68 -5.40 -20.64
N CYS A 53 -19.64 -5.98 -21.23
CA CYS A 53 -19.45 -6.06 -22.67
C CYS A 53 -20.01 -7.39 -23.19
N LEU A 54 -21.28 -7.41 -23.62
CA LEU A 54 -21.98 -8.65 -23.95
C LEU A 54 -21.37 -9.39 -25.15
N ASP A 55 -20.76 -8.64 -26.08
CA ASP A 55 -20.05 -9.20 -27.24
C ASP A 55 -18.66 -9.75 -26.88
N ALA A 56 -18.08 -9.30 -25.77
CA ALA A 56 -16.79 -9.78 -25.25
C ALA A 56 -16.95 -11.03 -24.36
N GLY A 57 -18.17 -11.58 -24.26
CA GLY A 57 -18.45 -12.80 -23.51
C GLY A 57 -19.04 -12.58 -22.12
N ASP A 58 -19.16 -11.34 -21.65
CA ASP A 58 -19.83 -11.06 -20.38
C ASP A 58 -21.32 -11.45 -20.46
N ARG A 59 -21.85 -11.96 -19.35
CA ARG A 59 -23.22 -12.41 -19.26
C ARG A 59 -23.86 -11.89 -17.99
N ILE A 60 -25.00 -11.25 -18.15
CA ILE A 60 -25.89 -10.86 -17.07
C ILE A 60 -27.29 -11.41 -17.32
N ALA A 61 -28.09 -11.55 -16.28
CA ALA A 61 -29.48 -11.99 -16.39
C ALA A 61 -30.40 -11.07 -15.59
N PRO A 62 -31.67 -10.84 -16.04
CA PRO A 62 -32.67 -10.15 -15.24
C PRO A 62 -32.80 -10.79 -13.86
N ALA A 63 -32.66 -10.01 -12.81
CA ALA A 63 -32.87 -10.44 -11.43
C ALA A 63 -34.38 -10.49 -11.11
N THR A 64 -35.15 -11.20 -11.93
CA THR A 64 -36.54 -11.56 -11.62
C THR A 64 -36.48 -12.59 -10.51
N ALA A 65 -36.69 -12.11 -9.27
CA ALA A 65 -36.56 -12.88 -8.03
C ALA A 65 -35.25 -13.69 -7.99
N ILE A 66 -34.20 -13.11 -7.40
CA ILE A 66 -33.04 -13.89 -6.93
C ILE A 66 -33.62 -15.16 -6.29
N PRO A 67 -33.35 -16.36 -6.82
CA PRO A 67 -33.70 -17.57 -6.10
C PRO A 67 -33.02 -17.39 -4.76
N ARG A 68 -33.79 -17.35 -3.67
CA ARG A 68 -33.20 -17.31 -2.32
C ARG A 68 -32.04 -18.31 -2.35
N PRO A 69 -30.82 -17.91 -1.95
CA PRO A 69 -29.69 -18.82 -1.99
C PRO A 69 -30.18 -20.11 -1.38
N THR A 70 -29.96 -21.21 -2.10
CA THR A 70 -30.36 -22.51 -1.57
C THR A 70 -29.83 -22.60 -0.15
N ARG A 71 -30.53 -23.31 0.74
CA ARG A 71 -30.08 -23.45 2.14
C ARG A 71 -28.58 -23.82 2.21
N TRP A 72 -28.09 -24.54 1.20
CA TRP A 72 -26.68 -24.84 1.01
C TRP A 72 -25.80 -23.64 0.66
N ALA A 73 -26.13 -22.83 -0.35
CA ALA A 73 -25.36 -21.63 -0.70
C ALA A 73 -25.27 -20.64 0.47
N ALA A 74 -26.36 -20.48 1.23
CA ALA A 74 -26.35 -19.66 2.44
C ALA A 74 -25.46 -20.26 3.55
N ALA A 75 -25.40 -21.59 3.67
CA ALA A 75 -24.49 -22.25 4.60
C ALA A 75 -23.02 -22.04 4.20
N LEU A 76 -22.67 -22.21 2.92
CA LEU A 76 -21.33 -21.95 2.42
C LEU A 76 -20.89 -20.49 2.62
N GLN A 77 -21.79 -19.53 2.41
CA GLN A 77 -21.49 -18.12 2.68
C GLN A 77 -21.18 -17.87 4.16
N ARG A 78 -21.90 -18.51 5.07
CA ARG A 78 -21.61 -18.42 6.52
C ARG A 78 -20.30 -19.11 6.89
N MET A 79 -20.01 -20.28 6.31
CA MET A 79 -18.72 -20.95 6.49
C MET A 79 -17.56 -20.06 6.03
N ARG A 80 -17.70 -19.40 4.87
CA ARG A 80 -16.71 -18.43 4.38
C ARG A 80 -16.53 -17.28 5.37
N ALA A 81 -17.62 -16.66 5.81
CA ALA A 81 -17.56 -15.55 6.77
C ALA A 81 -16.90 -15.95 8.09
N ALA A 82 -17.22 -17.14 8.61
CA ALA A 82 -16.59 -17.68 9.81
C ALA A 82 -15.09 -17.96 9.62
N GLY A 83 -14.70 -18.52 8.47
CA GLY A 83 -13.29 -18.72 8.11
C GLY A 83 -12.52 -17.41 8.05
N THR A 84 -13.09 -16.39 7.39
CA THR A 84 -12.51 -15.04 7.34
C THR A 84 -12.31 -14.43 8.71
N GLU A 85 -13.30 -14.52 9.60
CA GLU A 85 -13.21 -13.97 10.96
C GLU A 85 -12.17 -14.70 11.81
N ALA A 86 -12.15 -16.03 11.74
CA ALA A 86 -11.17 -16.85 12.43
C ALA A 86 -9.73 -16.57 11.93
N GLY A 87 -9.56 -16.37 10.61
CA GLY A 87 -8.28 -16.02 10.01
C GLY A 87 -7.77 -14.67 10.49
N ARG A 88 -8.64 -13.63 10.49
CA ARG A 88 -8.30 -12.31 11.04
C ARG A 88 -7.89 -12.37 12.50
N THR A 89 -8.67 -13.09 13.31
CA THR A 89 -8.37 -13.27 14.73
C THR A 89 -7.01 -13.94 14.91
N ALA A 90 -6.73 -15.01 14.17
CA ALA A 90 -5.45 -15.71 14.24
C ALA A 90 -4.27 -14.82 13.83
N ALA A 91 -4.41 -14.01 12.78
CA ALA A 91 -3.41 -13.04 12.38
C ALA A 91 -3.12 -12.00 13.47
N GLU A 92 -4.15 -11.51 14.17
CA GLU A 92 -3.97 -10.56 15.28
C GLU A 92 -3.23 -11.17 16.47
N TRP A 93 -3.54 -12.42 16.83
CA TRP A 93 -2.79 -13.15 17.87
C TRP A 93 -1.34 -13.38 17.45
N TRP A 94 -1.11 -13.84 16.23
CA TRP A 94 0.22 -14.03 15.68
C TRP A 94 1.04 -12.74 15.69
N ALA A 95 0.41 -11.61 15.32
CA ALA A 95 1.09 -10.33 15.26
C ALA A 95 1.59 -9.88 16.63
N GLN A 96 0.84 -10.14 17.71
CA GLN A 96 1.28 -9.82 19.07
C GLN A 96 2.59 -10.51 19.45
N ASP A 97 2.79 -11.73 18.96
CA ASP A 97 3.93 -12.58 19.33
C ASP A 97 5.07 -12.55 18.29
N SER A 98 4.83 -12.02 17.09
CA SER A 98 5.80 -12.01 15.98
C SER A 98 6.31 -10.60 15.61
N ILE A 99 5.45 -9.59 15.68
CA ILE A 99 5.77 -8.18 15.36
C ILE A 99 5.24 -7.22 16.43
N GLY A 100 4.79 -7.74 17.58
CA GLY A 100 4.24 -6.95 18.67
C GLY A 100 5.28 -6.57 19.71
N ALA A 101 4.86 -5.76 20.70
CA ALA A 101 5.70 -5.27 21.78
C ALA A 101 6.35 -6.36 22.66
N ARG A 102 5.93 -7.63 22.52
CA ARG A 102 6.50 -8.78 23.23
C ARG A 102 7.78 -9.30 22.58
N VAL A 103 8.03 -8.95 21.32
CA VAL A 103 9.24 -9.34 20.59
C VAL A 103 10.31 -8.29 20.85
N GLY A 104 11.42 -8.69 21.46
CA GLY A 104 12.60 -7.83 21.54
C GLY A 104 13.24 -7.69 20.16
N GLY A 105 13.53 -6.46 19.72
CA GLY A 105 14.16 -6.20 18.42
C GLY A 105 13.55 -5.02 17.68
N ASP A 106 13.98 -4.82 16.43
CA ASP A 106 13.42 -3.80 15.54
C ASP A 106 12.15 -4.35 14.85
N THR A 107 11.00 -4.03 15.43
CA THR A 107 9.67 -4.43 14.92
C THR A 107 9.44 -3.97 13.48
N ARG A 108 9.90 -2.78 13.09
CA ARG A 108 9.72 -2.28 11.72
C ARG A 108 10.48 -3.14 10.73
N LEU A 109 11.71 -3.48 11.09
CA LEU A 109 12.57 -4.34 10.27
C LEU A 109 11.94 -5.73 10.08
N ALA A 110 11.47 -6.34 11.16
CA ALA A 110 10.80 -7.63 11.10
C ALA A 110 9.54 -7.58 10.20
N ALA A 111 8.72 -6.54 10.36
CA ALA A 111 7.52 -6.35 9.54
C ALA A 111 7.84 -6.19 8.05
N ARG A 112 8.88 -5.41 7.69
CA ARG A 112 9.32 -5.24 6.30
C ARG A 112 9.79 -6.55 5.68
N ARG A 113 10.57 -7.35 6.41
CA ARG A 113 11.03 -8.67 5.92
C ARG A 113 9.87 -9.62 5.65
N ILE A 114 8.84 -9.59 6.50
CA ILE A 114 7.64 -10.42 6.31
C ILE A 114 6.85 -9.94 5.09
N LEU A 115 6.67 -8.63 4.90
CA LEU A 115 6.02 -8.09 3.70
C LEU A 115 6.74 -8.51 2.42
N ALA A 116 8.06 -8.33 2.36
CA ALA A 116 8.87 -8.75 1.22
C ALA A 116 8.71 -10.26 0.93
N GLY A 117 8.77 -11.11 1.97
CA GLY A 117 8.58 -12.55 1.80
C GLY A 117 7.17 -12.94 1.36
N VAL A 118 6.12 -12.23 1.79
CA VAL A 118 4.75 -12.45 1.29
C VAL A 118 4.63 -12.07 -0.19
N GLU A 119 5.21 -10.93 -0.59
CA GLU A 119 5.20 -10.46 -1.99
C GLU A 119 5.98 -11.41 -2.92
N ASP A 120 7.16 -11.85 -2.49
CA ASP A 120 8.02 -12.79 -3.24
C ASP A 120 7.47 -14.23 -3.24
N GLY A 121 6.48 -14.51 -2.39
CA GLY A 121 5.96 -15.86 -2.18
C GLY A 121 6.99 -16.80 -1.54
N ASP A 122 7.84 -16.28 -0.65
CA ASP A 122 8.87 -17.04 0.07
C ASP A 122 8.20 -18.12 0.94
N PRO A 123 8.42 -19.42 0.65
CA PRO A 123 7.84 -20.51 1.44
C PRO A 123 8.20 -20.43 2.93
N ALA A 124 9.39 -19.94 3.30
CA ALA A 124 9.78 -19.85 4.70
C ALA A 124 8.95 -18.81 5.48
N VAL A 125 8.56 -17.71 4.82
CA VAL A 125 7.67 -16.70 5.40
C VAL A 125 6.24 -17.18 5.39
N LEU A 126 5.77 -17.71 4.25
CA LEU A 126 4.42 -18.21 4.11
C LEU A 126 4.16 -19.32 5.13
N ASP A 127 5.02 -20.33 5.24
CA ASP A 127 4.92 -21.46 6.19
C ASP A 127 4.91 -21.02 7.66
N ALA A 128 5.47 -19.85 7.98
CA ALA A 128 5.49 -19.29 9.33
C ALA A 128 4.20 -18.53 9.70
N LEU A 129 3.33 -18.24 8.72
CA LEU A 129 2.04 -17.61 8.97
C LEU A 129 1.07 -18.58 9.67
N PRO A 130 0.03 -18.07 10.35
CA PRO A 130 -1.04 -18.91 10.84
C PRO A 130 -1.72 -19.67 9.69
N HIS A 131 -1.69 -20.99 9.74
CA HIS A 131 -2.46 -21.82 8.83
C HIS A 131 -3.53 -22.56 9.59
N PHE A 132 -4.60 -22.91 8.91
CA PHE A 132 -5.57 -23.82 9.47
C PHE A 132 -4.95 -25.23 9.63
N SER A 133 -4.29 -25.48 10.75
CA SER A 133 -3.76 -26.81 11.06
C SER A 133 -4.88 -27.68 11.63
N SER A 134 -5.32 -28.66 10.86
CA SER A 134 -6.15 -29.78 11.35
C SER A 134 -5.32 -31.05 11.51
N ALA A 135 -4.03 -30.90 11.84
CA ALA A 135 -3.05 -31.98 11.84
C ALA A 135 -3.46 -33.10 12.81
N GLY A 136 -4.21 -34.08 12.29
CA GLY A 136 -4.63 -35.29 13.00
C GLY A 136 -6.13 -35.41 13.32
N GLU A 137 -6.93 -34.35 13.18
CA GLU A 137 -8.37 -34.43 13.44
C GLU A 137 -9.14 -34.68 12.13
N SER A 138 -9.97 -35.72 12.12
CA SER A 138 -10.81 -35.99 10.96
C SER A 138 -11.75 -34.81 10.70
N VAL A 139 -12.03 -34.53 9.43
CA VAL A 139 -13.05 -33.55 8.99
C VAL A 139 -14.37 -33.72 9.74
N ASP A 140 -14.68 -34.94 10.20
CA ASP A 140 -15.89 -35.26 10.95
C ASP A 140 -15.88 -34.80 12.42
N ILE A 141 -14.72 -34.64 13.09
CA ILE A 141 -14.66 -34.25 14.52
C ILE A 141 -14.66 -32.72 14.67
N ALA A 142 -13.85 -32.00 13.90
CA ALA A 142 -13.79 -30.53 13.98
C ALA A 142 -14.82 -29.84 13.07
N GLY A 143 -15.20 -30.47 11.95
CA GLY A 143 -16.06 -29.84 10.95
C GLY A 143 -17.50 -29.62 11.41
N TRP A 144 -18.04 -30.46 12.28
CA TRP A 144 -19.41 -30.29 12.78
C TRP A 144 -19.53 -29.11 13.75
N GLU A 145 -18.53 -28.88 14.61
CA GLU A 145 -18.49 -27.74 15.54
C GLU A 145 -18.39 -26.44 14.75
N LEU A 146 -17.43 -26.36 13.82
CA LEU A 146 -17.27 -25.19 12.94
C LEU A 146 -18.53 -24.91 12.12
N PHE A 147 -19.18 -25.96 11.60
CA PHE A 147 -20.43 -25.79 10.86
C PHE A 147 -21.57 -25.32 11.77
N ALA A 148 -21.68 -25.86 12.98
CA ALA A 148 -22.67 -25.46 13.95
C ALA A 148 -22.49 -24.00 14.38
N ASP A 149 -21.25 -23.58 14.68
CA ASP A 149 -20.92 -22.22 15.09
C ASP A 149 -21.18 -21.21 13.96
N ALA A 150 -20.76 -21.55 12.73
CA ALA A 150 -20.95 -20.68 11.57
C ALA A 150 -22.42 -20.55 11.16
N THR A 151 -23.19 -21.64 11.21
CA THR A 151 -24.55 -21.68 10.64
C THR A 151 -25.68 -21.62 11.67
N GLY A 152 -25.39 -21.88 12.93
CA GLY A 152 -26.38 -22.09 14.00
C GLY A 152 -27.10 -23.44 13.92
N ASP A 153 -26.70 -24.35 13.02
CA ASP A 153 -27.36 -25.63 12.78
C ASP A 153 -26.51 -26.82 13.24
N THR A 154 -26.70 -27.24 14.49
CA THR A 154 -26.00 -28.36 15.12
C THR A 154 -26.35 -29.73 14.55
N THR A 155 -27.47 -29.84 13.84
CA THR A 155 -27.95 -31.12 13.26
C THR A 155 -27.71 -31.21 11.76
N GLY A 156 -27.59 -30.07 11.08
CA GLY A 156 -27.46 -29.96 9.64
C GLY A 156 -26.24 -30.69 9.09
N TRP A 157 -25.12 -30.64 9.81
CA TRP A 157 -23.87 -31.30 9.42
C TRP A 157 -24.03 -32.81 9.17
N PHE A 158 -24.73 -33.50 10.08
CA PHE A 158 -24.92 -34.95 9.99
C PHE A 158 -25.83 -35.36 8.82
N GLY A 159 -26.67 -34.42 8.34
CA GLY A 159 -27.50 -34.61 7.14
C GLY A 159 -26.76 -34.34 5.82
N LEU A 160 -25.55 -33.77 5.86
CA LEU A 160 -24.75 -33.51 4.66
C LEU A 160 -24.11 -34.80 4.13
N ARG A 161 -24.04 -34.90 2.80
CA ARG A 161 -23.23 -35.92 2.12
C ARG A 161 -21.74 -35.58 2.24
N ILE A 162 -20.86 -36.58 2.13
CA ILE A 162 -19.40 -36.40 2.18
C ILE A 162 -18.92 -35.24 1.29
N PRO A 163 -19.31 -35.14 -0.01
CA PRO A 163 -18.85 -34.04 -0.85
C PRO A 163 -19.27 -32.64 -0.37
N GLN A 164 -20.40 -32.54 0.33
CA GLN A 164 -20.88 -31.27 0.89
C GLN A 164 -20.09 -30.89 2.14
N ARG A 165 -19.74 -31.87 2.98
CA ARG A 165 -18.85 -31.63 4.13
C ARG A 165 -17.47 -31.17 3.66
N ASP A 166 -16.92 -31.84 2.65
CA ASP A 166 -15.65 -31.47 2.03
C ASP A 166 -15.70 -30.06 1.45
N GLU A 167 -16.77 -29.72 0.72
CA GLU A 167 -16.98 -28.38 0.15
C GLU A 167 -17.09 -27.30 1.24
N ALA A 168 -17.87 -27.52 2.31
CA ALA A 168 -17.97 -26.56 3.41
C ALA A 168 -16.62 -26.31 4.10
N MET A 169 -15.84 -27.36 4.33
CA MET A 169 -14.51 -27.23 4.93
C MET A 169 -13.50 -26.59 3.99
N ALA A 170 -13.54 -26.90 2.70
CA ALA A 170 -12.70 -26.24 1.71
C ALA A 170 -12.95 -24.73 1.66
N VAL A 171 -14.23 -24.33 1.64
CA VAL A 171 -14.63 -22.91 1.65
C VAL A 171 -14.19 -22.20 2.93
N TYR A 172 -14.29 -22.86 4.08
CA TYR A 172 -13.82 -22.29 5.34
C TYR A 172 -12.29 -22.09 5.35
N ARG A 173 -11.53 -23.11 4.95
CA ARG A 173 -10.06 -23.08 4.95
C ARG A 173 -9.50 -22.04 4.00
N ASP A 174 -10.00 -22.02 2.76
CA ASP A 174 -9.65 -21.02 1.75
C ASP A 174 -9.89 -19.59 2.27
N ALA A 175 -11.04 -19.36 2.91
CA ALA A 175 -11.38 -18.07 3.49
C ALA A 175 -10.52 -17.70 4.70
N TYR A 176 -10.12 -18.68 5.50
CA TYR A 176 -9.21 -18.50 6.63
C TYR A 176 -7.81 -18.12 6.14
N ASP A 177 -7.20 -18.91 5.27
CA ASP A 177 -5.82 -18.71 4.82
C ASP A 177 -5.67 -17.39 4.05
N THR A 178 -6.67 -17.05 3.21
CA THR A 178 -6.75 -15.73 2.55
C THR A 178 -6.82 -14.60 3.58
N ALA A 179 -7.73 -14.71 4.55
CA ALA A 179 -7.91 -13.65 5.54
C ALA A 179 -6.71 -13.49 6.49
N VAL A 180 -5.99 -14.58 6.80
CA VAL A 180 -4.72 -14.50 7.53
C VAL A 180 -3.70 -13.70 6.73
N THR A 181 -3.48 -14.08 5.47
CA THR A 181 -2.46 -13.46 4.63
C THR A 181 -2.73 -11.96 4.47
N ASP A 182 -3.97 -11.60 4.12
CA ASP A 182 -4.40 -10.20 3.97
C ASP A 182 -4.20 -9.42 5.28
N ARG A 183 -4.63 -9.99 6.41
CA ARG A 183 -4.56 -9.31 7.71
C ARG A 183 -3.14 -9.20 8.24
N VAL A 184 -2.29 -10.21 8.01
CA VAL A 184 -0.86 -10.14 8.36
C VAL A 184 -0.18 -9.04 7.56
N ALA A 185 -0.44 -8.94 6.26
CA ALA A 185 0.12 -7.88 5.43
C ALA A 185 -0.31 -6.49 5.95
N GLU A 186 -1.60 -6.31 6.25
CA GLU A 186 -2.11 -5.05 6.83
C GLU A 186 -1.42 -4.70 8.16
N LEU A 187 -1.30 -5.66 9.08
CA LEU A 187 -0.64 -5.46 10.38
C LEU A 187 0.86 -5.17 10.22
N CYS A 188 1.53 -5.83 9.27
CA CYS A 188 2.93 -5.55 8.96
C CYS A 188 3.09 -4.17 8.34
N HIS A 189 2.20 -3.72 7.45
CA HIS A 189 2.20 -2.35 6.94
C HIS A 189 2.04 -1.33 8.06
N LEU A 190 1.12 -1.55 9.00
CA LEU A 190 0.98 -0.66 10.15
C LEU A 190 2.23 -0.63 11.02
N ALA A 191 2.83 -1.79 11.28
CA ALA A 191 4.04 -1.92 12.10
C ALA A 191 5.29 -1.34 11.41
N ALA A 192 5.43 -1.50 10.09
CA ALA A 192 6.52 -0.98 9.29
C ALA A 192 6.42 0.52 9.01
N SER A 193 5.21 1.09 9.12
CA SER A 193 4.96 2.49 8.80
C SER A 193 5.78 3.45 9.66
N PRO A 194 6.45 4.46 9.06
CA PRO A 194 7.12 5.50 9.84
C PRO A 194 6.15 6.38 10.62
N THR A 195 4.85 6.35 10.27
CA THR A 195 3.81 7.21 10.86
C THR A 195 2.76 6.44 11.66
N GLY A 196 2.82 5.10 11.69
CA GLY A 196 1.83 4.25 12.36
C GLY A 196 0.47 4.16 11.64
N ARG A 197 0.38 4.67 10.41
CA ARG A 197 -0.78 4.52 9.50
C ARG A 197 -0.37 3.90 8.17
N ASP A 198 -1.30 3.30 7.46
CA ASP A 198 -1.07 2.81 6.10
C ASP A 198 -0.81 3.99 5.14
N VAL A 199 0.31 3.90 4.43
CA VAL A 199 0.80 4.91 3.48
C VAL A 199 1.10 4.29 2.11
N SER A 200 0.66 3.06 1.87
CA SER A 200 0.86 2.33 0.60
C SER A 200 0.28 3.04 -0.63
N HIS A 201 -0.72 3.91 -0.44
CA HIS A 201 -1.27 4.74 -1.51
C HIS A 201 -0.28 5.80 -2.03
N LEU A 202 0.77 6.12 -1.26
CA LEU A 202 1.83 7.05 -1.63
C LEU A 202 3.08 6.35 -2.20
N HIS A 203 2.99 5.06 -2.49
CA HIS A 203 4.05 4.31 -3.18
C HIS A 203 4.47 5.05 -4.46
N PRO A 204 5.77 5.12 -4.81
CA PRO A 204 6.27 5.93 -5.91
C PRO A 204 5.59 5.63 -7.25
N ASP A 205 5.28 4.36 -7.52
CA ASP A 205 4.55 3.94 -8.73
C ASP A 205 3.11 4.46 -8.83
N ARG A 206 2.55 4.99 -7.74
CA ARG A 206 1.21 5.59 -7.66
C ARG A 206 1.23 7.12 -7.70
N VAL A 207 2.38 7.74 -7.45
CA VAL A 207 2.52 9.20 -7.48
C VAL A 207 2.42 9.71 -8.92
N ARG A 208 1.61 10.75 -9.15
CA ARG A 208 1.39 11.37 -10.46
C ARG A 208 1.58 12.89 -10.34
N ILE A 209 1.85 13.56 -11.46
CA ILE A 209 1.88 15.03 -11.49
C ILE A 209 0.54 15.57 -10.98
N GLY A 210 0.59 16.50 -10.03
CA GLY A 210 -0.53 17.05 -9.27
C GLY A 210 -0.86 16.28 -7.98
N GLY A 211 -0.32 15.07 -7.81
CA GLY A 211 -0.55 14.22 -6.64
C GLY A 211 0.48 14.45 -5.52
N VAL A 212 0.10 14.06 -4.31
CA VAL A 212 1.00 14.07 -3.15
C VAL A 212 1.90 12.82 -3.18
N GLY A 213 3.16 12.99 -2.80
CA GLY A 213 4.12 11.91 -2.62
C GLY A 213 5.11 12.22 -1.51
N VAL A 214 5.96 11.23 -1.22
CA VAL A 214 7.12 11.37 -0.35
C VAL A 214 8.37 11.36 -1.22
N PHE A 215 9.22 12.36 -1.03
CA PHE A 215 10.42 12.57 -1.85
C PHE A 215 11.66 12.55 -1.00
N SER A 216 12.77 12.15 -1.60
CA SER A 216 14.09 12.29 -0.98
C SER A 216 15.17 12.63 -1.99
N GLY A 217 16.24 13.26 -1.51
CA GLY A 217 17.45 13.52 -2.26
C GLY A 217 18.33 12.28 -2.35
N ASP A 218 19.05 12.12 -3.45
CA ASP A 218 19.99 11.02 -3.68
C ASP A 218 21.05 10.85 -2.56
N TRP A 219 21.45 11.94 -1.90
CA TRP A 219 22.39 11.95 -0.77
C TRP A 219 21.89 11.24 0.50
N THR A 220 20.59 10.96 0.60
CA THR A 220 19.96 10.41 1.82
C THR A 220 19.98 8.88 1.90
N ARG A 221 20.34 8.20 0.81
CA ARG A 221 20.33 6.73 0.76
C ARG A 221 21.49 6.16 1.57
N THR A 222 21.16 5.29 2.51
CA THR A 222 22.12 4.49 3.28
C THR A 222 21.81 3.01 3.10
N SER A 223 22.81 2.14 3.17
CA SER A 223 22.53 0.70 3.19
C SER A 223 21.88 0.32 4.52
N GLY A 224 20.65 -0.16 4.47
CA GLY A 224 19.94 -0.68 5.62
C GLY A 224 20.57 -2.00 6.13
N PRO A 225 20.29 -2.39 7.38
CA PRO A 225 20.76 -3.66 7.95
C PRO A 225 20.23 -4.91 7.21
N ASP A 226 19.25 -4.73 6.33
CA ASP A 226 18.63 -5.78 5.51
C ASP A 226 19.22 -5.85 4.09
N GLY A 227 20.20 -4.99 3.78
CA GLY A 227 20.79 -4.87 2.45
C GLY A 227 19.96 -4.06 1.45
N GLY A 228 18.75 -3.60 1.84
CA GLY A 228 17.96 -2.62 1.08
C GLY A 228 18.39 -1.18 1.32
N ASP A 229 18.06 -0.28 0.41
CA ASP A 229 18.27 1.17 0.59
C ASP A 229 17.35 1.69 1.69
N ARG A 230 17.92 2.40 2.67
CA ARG A 230 17.20 3.03 3.79
C ARG A 230 17.33 4.54 3.67
N ILE A 231 16.22 5.21 3.87
CA ILE A 231 16.15 6.67 3.78
C ILE A 231 15.83 7.19 5.17
N GLU A 232 16.73 7.99 5.75
CA GLU A 232 16.50 8.49 7.11
C GLU A 232 15.25 9.40 7.14
N VAL A 233 15.08 10.23 6.11
CA VAL A 233 14.05 11.29 6.09
C VAL A 233 13.40 11.39 4.72
N GLY A 234 12.08 11.18 4.67
CA GLY A 234 11.26 11.53 3.52
C GLY A 234 10.55 12.87 3.70
N PHE A 235 10.34 13.60 2.61
CA PHE A 235 9.72 14.92 2.60
C PHE A 235 8.43 14.91 1.81
N VAL A 236 7.33 15.36 2.42
CA VAL A 236 6.03 15.39 1.75
C VAL A 236 5.95 16.56 0.78
N GLY A 237 5.49 16.30 -0.43
CA GLY A 237 5.30 17.32 -1.45
C GLY A 237 4.21 16.96 -2.45
N THR A 238 3.86 17.93 -3.29
CA THR A 238 3.05 17.69 -4.49
C THR A 238 3.98 17.61 -5.69
N LEU A 239 3.98 16.49 -6.40
CA LEU A 239 4.75 16.36 -7.65
C LEU A 239 4.18 17.34 -8.67
N ILE A 240 5.01 18.21 -9.24
CA ILE A 240 4.56 19.20 -10.23
C ILE A 240 5.19 19.01 -11.60
N ASP A 241 6.38 18.40 -11.68
CA ASP A 241 7.05 18.11 -12.97
C ASP A 241 8.17 17.06 -12.78
N TYR A 242 8.80 16.69 -13.89
CA TYR A 242 10.09 15.99 -13.90
C TYR A 242 11.12 16.78 -14.70
N TRP A 243 12.35 16.84 -14.20
CA TRP A 243 13.48 17.43 -14.91
C TRP A 243 14.63 16.43 -15.00
N ASN A 244 15.00 16.06 -16.24
CA ASN A 244 16.02 15.02 -16.51
C ASN A 244 15.75 13.69 -15.77
N GLY A 245 14.47 13.35 -15.55
CA GLY A 245 14.06 12.15 -14.83
C GLY A 245 13.90 12.33 -13.31
N TRP A 246 14.37 13.44 -12.74
CA TRP A 246 14.23 13.76 -11.31
C TRP A 246 12.92 14.46 -11.01
N ALA A 247 12.35 14.17 -9.85
CA ALA A 247 11.11 14.79 -9.39
C ALA A 247 11.32 16.30 -9.12
N VAL A 248 10.36 17.10 -9.56
CA VAL A 248 10.21 18.51 -9.15
C VAL A 248 8.91 18.59 -8.38
N PHE A 249 8.98 19.01 -7.11
CA PHE A 249 7.82 19.03 -6.24
C PHE A 249 7.67 20.36 -5.48
N SER A 250 6.42 20.69 -5.17
CA SER A 250 6.06 21.83 -4.33
C SER A 250 5.85 21.37 -2.89
N CYS A 251 6.43 22.08 -1.92
CA CYS A 251 6.31 21.76 -0.51
C CYS A 251 6.00 22.99 0.35
N THR A 252 5.55 22.75 1.58
CA THR A 252 5.26 23.83 2.54
C THR A 252 6.54 24.35 3.18
N ARG A 253 6.48 25.53 3.80
CA ARG A 253 7.63 26.10 4.54
C ARG A 253 8.25 25.13 5.57
N PRO A 254 7.47 24.45 6.44
CA PRO A 254 8.06 23.52 7.41
C PRO A 254 8.82 22.36 6.75
N VAL A 255 8.35 21.87 5.60
CA VAL A 255 9.07 20.84 4.83
C VAL A 255 10.34 21.40 4.23
N ALA A 256 10.29 22.61 3.64
CA ALA A 256 11.48 23.28 3.11
C ALA A 256 12.55 23.55 4.18
N GLU A 257 12.14 24.01 5.37
CA GLU A 257 13.02 24.17 6.54
C GLU A 257 13.66 22.85 6.96
N ALA A 258 12.89 21.76 6.92
CA ALA A 258 13.42 20.44 7.23
C ALA A 258 14.41 19.93 6.18
N ILE A 259 14.20 20.21 4.90
CA ILE A 259 15.15 19.88 3.82
C ILE A 259 16.48 20.61 4.06
N VAL A 260 16.44 21.92 4.34
CA VAL A 260 17.66 22.72 4.61
C VAL A 260 18.38 22.20 5.86
N ALA A 261 17.64 21.91 6.94
CA ALA A 261 18.23 21.35 8.15
C ALA A 261 18.83 19.95 7.94
N ASP A 262 18.20 19.13 7.09
CA ASP A 262 18.68 17.79 6.75
C ASP A 262 20.00 17.84 5.96
N GLN A 263 20.08 18.78 5.02
CA GLN A 263 21.26 18.96 4.20
C GLN A 263 22.44 19.52 5.01
N GLN A 264 22.17 20.43 5.96
CA GLN A 264 23.18 20.88 6.91
C GLN A 264 23.70 19.74 7.80
N ARG A 265 22.82 18.84 8.24
CA ARG A 265 23.24 17.64 9.01
C ARG A 265 24.21 16.79 8.21
N HIS A 266 23.92 16.51 6.93
CA HIS A 266 24.81 15.76 6.05
C HIS A 266 26.16 16.47 5.84
N ARG A 267 26.17 17.80 5.68
CA ARG A 267 27.41 18.61 5.62
C ARG A 267 28.24 18.46 6.88
N ASP A 268 27.62 18.51 8.06
CA ASP A 268 28.28 18.36 9.35
C ASP A 268 28.86 16.95 9.56
N GLU A 269 28.13 15.91 9.17
CA GLU A 269 28.59 14.52 9.21
C GLU A 269 29.76 14.27 8.26
N TYR A 270 29.69 14.78 7.03
CA TYR A 270 30.78 14.67 6.07
C TYR A 270 32.03 15.42 6.55
N ARG A 271 31.84 16.63 7.11
CA ARG A 271 32.91 17.38 7.77
C ARG A 271 33.55 16.60 8.92
N HIS A 272 32.76 15.91 9.73
CA HIS A 272 33.26 15.06 10.81
C HIS A 272 34.11 13.91 10.27
N ARG A 273 33.62 13.21 9.23
CA ARG A 273 34.35 12.12 8.57
C ARG A 273 35.68 12.57 7.98
N LEU A 274 35.73 13.74 7.34
CA LEU A 274 36.99 14.31 6.81
C LEU A 274 38.00 14.61 7.92
N ARG A 275 37.52 15.10 9.09
CA ARG A 275 38.40 15.29 10.26
C ARG A 275 38.98 13.99 10.77
N GLU A 276 38.17 12.94 10.87
CA GLU A 276 38.63 11.60 11.28
C GLU A 276 39.67 11.02 10.30
N GLN A 277 39.56 11.36 9.01
CA GLN A 277 40.53 11.01 7.97
C GLN A 277 41.80 11.87 7.99
N GLY A 278 41.92 12.84 8.90
CA GLY A 278 43.10 13.68 9.07
C GLY A 278 43.20 14.84 8.09
N VAL A 279 42.09 15.23 7.45
CA VAL A 279 42.06 16.44 6.60
C VAL A 279 42.34 17.68 7.46
N PRO A 280 43.27 18.57 7.05
CA PRO A 280 43.59 19.78 7.80
C PRO A 280 42.37 20.68 8.02
N ALA A 281 42.29 21.36 9.17
CA ALA A 281 41.15 22.20 9.53
C ALA A 281 40.83 23.27 8.46
N ASP A 282 41.87 23.91 7.90
CA ASP A 282 41.76 24.95 6.87
C ASP A 282 41.32 24.40 5.49
N ASP A 283 41.26 23.07 5.34
CA ASP A 283 40.88 22.34 4.12
C ASP A 283 39.45 21.81 4.17
N LEU A 284 38.86 21.71 5.38
CA LEU A 284 37.58 21.05 5.60
C LEU A 284 36.42 21.74 4.88
N ASP A 285 36.24 23.05 5.09
CA ASP A 285 35.11 23.80 4.52
C ASP A 285 35.11 23.70 3.00
N ARG A 286 36.28 23.93 2.37
CA ARG A 286 36.44 23.82 0.93
C ARG A 286 36.13 22.41 0.38
N ARG A 287 36.47 21.34 1.10
CA ARG A 287 36.12 19.97 0.67
C ARG A 287 34.64 19.65 0.85
N VAL A 288 34.02 20.17 1.89
CA VAL A 288 32.58 20.01 2.11
C VAL A 288 31.82 20.75 1.01
N ASP A 289 32.17 22.01 0.74
CA ASP A 289 31.51 22.83 -0.28
C ASP A 289 31.73 22.33 -1.71
N ALA A 290 32.84 21.61 -1.96
CA ALA A 290 33.11 20.98 -3.25
C ALA A 290 32.25 19.73 -3.51
N GLU A 291 31.68 19.10 -2.48
CA GLU A 291 30.89 17.88 -2.61
C GLU A 291 29.40 18.07 -2.30
N LEU A 292 29.08 19.02 -1.43
CA LEU A 292 27.73 19.30 -0.97
C LEU A 292 27.48 20.81 -1.07
N ALA A 293 26.42 21.21 -1.76
CA ALA A 293 25.98 22.61 -1.81
C ALA A 293 25.72 23.17 -0.39
N ASP A 294 25.77 24.48 -0.19
CA ASP A 294 25.39 25.11 1.09
C ASP A 294 23.96 25.67 0.99
N LEU A 295 23.05 25.15 1.81
CA LEU A 295 21.65 25.58 1.82
C LEU A 295 21.37 26.39 3.09
N SER A 296 20.77 27.54 2.91
CA SER A 296 20.36 28.40 4.02
C SER A 296 19.11 29.19 3.67
N PHE A 297 18.47 29.78 4.69
CA PHE A 297 17.41 30.76 4.50
C PHE A 297 17.95 32.18 4.62
N ASP A 298 17.64 33.01 3.63
CA ASP A 298 17.76 34.47 3.67
C ASP A 298 16.35 35.06 3.71
N GLY A 299 15.84 35.24 4.94
CA GLY A 299 14.43 35.56 5.19
C GLY A 299 13.51 34.41 4.76
N ASP A 300 12.73 34.63 3.71
CA ASP A 300 11.83 33.63 3.13
C ASP A 300 12.42 32.98 1.87
N VAL A 301 13.66 33.29 1.50
CA VAL A 301 14.29 32.76 0.29
C VAL A 301 15.25 31.65 0.68
N ILE A 302 15.12 30.47 0.08
CA ILE A 302 16.15 29.44 0.18
C ILE A 302 17.29 29.85 -0.75
N VAL A 303 18.49 29.96 -0.20
CA VAL A 303 19.72 30.22 -0.94
C VAL A 303 20.49 28.93 -1.00
N ALA A 304 20.73 28.47 -2.22
CA ALA A 304 21.55 27.31 -2.54
C ALA A 304 22.84 27.79 -3.17
N ASP A 305 23.91 27.83 -2.38
CA ASP A 305 25.24 28.19 -2.86
C ASP A 305 25.95 26.94 -3.38
N GLN A 306 26.14 26.89 -4.69
CA GLN A 306 26.71 25.75 -5.41
C GLN A 306 28.01 26.14 -6.11
N ARG A 307 28.58 27.31 -5.78
CA ARG A 307 29.74 27.87 -6.50
C ARG A 307 30.95 26.96 -6.45
N ALA A 308 31.20 26.35 -5.28
CA ALA A 308 32.30 25.40 -5.10
C ALA A 308 32.00 24.04 -5.75
N LEU A 309 30.76 23.55 -5.64
CA LEU A 309 30.32 22.27 -6.22
C LEU A 309 30.36 22.27 -7.76
N SER A 310 29.99 23.40 -8.38
CA SER A 310 29.87 23.53 -9.83
C SER A 310 31.10 24.15 -10.51
N ASP A 311 32.09 24.60 -9.73
CA ASP A 311 33.20 25.44 -10.19
C ASP A 311 32.72 26.65 -11.04
N ASP A 312 31.60 27.25 -10.63
CA ASP A 312 30.94 28.36 -11.31
C ASP A 312 30.64 29.48 -10.30
N PRO A 313 31.29 30.66 -10.40
CA PRO A 313 31.09 31.76 -9.44
C PRO A 313 29.66 32.32 -9.41
N ASP A 314 28.86 32.06 -10.45
CA ASP A 314 27.47 32.54 -10.57
C ASP A 314 26.44 31.46 -10.18
N ALA A 315 26.87 30.26 -9.77
CA ALA A 315 26.01 29.16 -9.36
C ALA A 315 25.41 29.35 -7.95
N ILE A 316 24.62 30.41 -7.79
CA ILE A 316 23.76 30.63 -6.63
C ILE A 316 22.32 30.58 -7.08
N GLU A 317 21.59 29.58 -6.59
CA GLU A 317 20.16 29.46 -6.83
C GLU A 317 19.36 30.06 -5.67
N ARG A 318 18.28 30.77 -5.99
CA ARG A 318 17.41 31.44 -5.02
C ARG A 318 15.98 30.99 -5.25
N ILE A 319 15.44 30.25 -4.29
CA ILE A 319 14.09 29.70 -4.36
C ILE A 319 13.18 30.54 -3.47
N THR A 320 12.36 31.36 -4.11
CA THR A 320 11.32 32.15 -3.44
C THR A 320 10.03 31.35 -3.34
N PRO A 321 9.25 31.49 -2.25
CA PRO A 321 7.94 30.87 -2.17
C PRO A 321 7.00 31.48 -3.21
N ASP A 322 6.03 30.69 -3.65
CA ASP A 322 4.94 31.15 -4.51
C ASP A 322 3.90 31.98 -3.72
N SER A 323 2.81 32.36 -4.39
CA SER A 323 1.72 33.14 -3.78
C SER A 323 1.02 32.44 -2.61
N ASP A 324 1.13 31.11 -2.54
CA ASP A 324 0.54 30.28 -1.48
C ASP A 324 1.56 29.97 -0.37
N GLY A 325 2.76 30.56 -0.44
CA GLY A 325 3.83 30.35 0.54
C GLY A 325 4.55 28.99 0.38
N ARG A 326 4.39 28.33 -0.77
CA ARG A 326 5.00 27.03 -1.05
C ARG A 326 6.30 27.17 -1.84
N TYR A 327 7.21 26.24 -1.63
CA TYR A 327 8.53 26.22 -2.26
C TYR A 327 8.55 25.16 -3.35
N VAL A 328 9.03 25.53 -4.53
CA VAL A 328 9.32 24.57 -5.59
C VAL A 328 10.76 24.10 -5.44
N VAL A 329 10.91 22.84 -5.04
CA VAL A 329 12.22 22.21 -4.91
C VAL A 329 12.57 21.60 -6.27
N MET A 330 13.62 22.11 -6.90
CA MET A 330 13.97 21.78 -8.29
C MET A 330 15.09 20.75 -8.40
N GLY A 331 14.99 19.93 -9.45
CA GLY A 331 16.10 19.17 -10.01
C GLY A 331 16.96 20.09 -10.88
N ARG A 332 18.15 20.45 -10.40
CA ARG A 332 19.30 20.91 -11.20
C ARG A 332 20.60 20.42 -10.58
N SER A 333 20.73 20.64 -9.28
CA SER A 333 21.89 20.21 -8.49
C SER A 333 21.51 19.26 -7.36
N TRP A 334 20.21 19.00 -7.21
CA TRP A 334 19.62 18.10 -6.25
C TRP A 334 18.75 17.10 -6.99
N CYS A 335 19.16 15.85 -6.96
CA CYS A 335 18.45 14.77 -7.62
C CYS A 335 17.40 14.24 -6.64
N TRP A 336 16.14 14.57 -6.92
CA TRP A 336 15.01 14.14 -6.09
C TRP A 336 14.26 12.98 -6.71
N GLU A 337 13.87 12.02 -5.88
CA GLU A 337 13.08 10.87 -6.30
C GLU A 337 11.82 10.77 -5.45
N ALA A 338 10.74 10.31 -6.06
CA ALA A 338 9.64 9.75 -5.29
C ALA A 338 10.10 8.40 -4.72
N ILE A 339 9.85 8.18 -3.44
CA ILE A 339 10.34 7.01 -2.71
C ILE A 339 9.17 6.30 -2.02
N ASP A 340 9.35 5.02 -1.69
CA ASP A 340 8.37 4.32 -0.86
C ASP A 340 8.42 4.94 0.55
N PRO A 341 7.30 5.48 1.07
CA PRO A 341 7.23 5.93 2.46
C PRO A 341 7.67 4.85 3.47
N TYR A 342 7.53 3.56 3.14
CA TYR A 342 7.98 2.46 3.98
C TYR A 342 9.50 2.33 4.06
N ASP A 343 10.27 2.93 3.15
CA ASP A 343 11.74 2.96 3.24
C ASP A 343 12.26 4.05 4.18
N CYS A 344 11.38 4.98 4.58
CA CYS A 344 11.70 6.09 5.46
C CYS A 344 11.77 5.66 6.94
N ASP A 345 12.67 6.28 7.71
CA ASP A 345 12.63 6.21 9.18
C ASP A 345 11.67 7.22 9.79
N ARG A 346 11.66 8.43 9.21
CA ARG A 346 10.71 9.49 9.50
C ARG A 346 10.26 10.20 8.23
N ILE A 347 9.06 10.77 8.29
CA ILE A 347 8.52 11.61 7.22
C ILE A 347 8.22 12.99 7.79
N VAL A 348 8.58 14.03 7.05
CA VAL A 348 8.29 15.43 7.40
C VAL A 348 7.25 16.01 6.46
N GLY A 349 6.18 16.54 7.04
CA GLY A 349 5.06 17.16 6.33
C GLY A 349 3.76 16.39 6.55
N ASP A 350 2.66 17.01 6.14
CA ASP A 350 1.32 16.45 6.34
C ASP A 350 0.97 15.51 5.19
N LEU A 351 0.87 14.21 5.48
CA LEU A 351 0.37 13.25 4.48
C LEU A 351 -1.16 13.32 4.44
N PRO A 352 -1.76 13.24 3.24
CA PRO A 352 -3.20 13.17 3.07
C PRO A 352 -3.76 11.94 3.80
N ASP A 353 -4.99 12.06 4.29
CA ASP A 353 -5.75 10.90 4.71
C ASP A 353 -6.16 10.10 3.47
N THR A 354 -6.34 8.78 3.63
CA THR A 354 -6.63 7.84 2.55
C THR A 354 -7.88 8.21 1.73
N ASP A 355 -8.81 8.98 2.32
CA ASP A 355 -10.05 9.46 1.69
C ASP A 355 -9.87 10.74 0.85
N GLN A 356 -8.67 11.33 0.82
CA GLN A 356 -8.36 12.59 0.12
C GLN A 356 -7.36 12.42 -1.03
N ALA A 357 -6.92 11.20 -1.33
CA ALA A 357 -5.95 10.88 -2.38
C ALA A 357 -6.60 10.55 -3.73
#